data_AF-A0A382T573-F1
#
_entry.id   AF-A0A382T573-F1
#
_cell.length_a   1.000
_cell.length_b   1.000
_cell.length_c   1.000
_cell.angle_alpha   90.00
_cell.angle_beta   90.00
_cell.angle_gamma   90.00
#
_symmetry.space_group_name_H-M   'P 1'
#
loop_
_entity.id
_entity.type
_entity.pdbx_description
1 polymer ?
#
loop_
_entity_poly.entity_id
_entity_poly.type
_entity_poly.pdbx_seq_one_letter_code
_entity_poly.pdbx_strand_id
1 'polypeptide(L)'
;GKKEPKIKSNSYIEHLPIPDEIIAENIYAKQVYEDGNFKNVKLMDEIYRLDYLKNVDRNNILPQTVLVAAAMHDGKQLFSYLKDEMIKNREVKYYFKFHPKVKDVREKVIKLNKDNVISANQHLTHYLSFVSKVIVTQSSVGYEAYLLGIPVRVVSLPNKINDSPLLDMVSESNNKSITVDFI
;
A
#
# COMPACT_ATOMS: atom_id res chain seq x y z
N GLY A 1 -44.87 -5.47 3.88
CA GLY A 1 -43.56 -5.65 3.22
C GLY A 1 -42.89 -4.30 3.08
N LYS A 2 -41.61 -4.19 3.45
CA LYS A 2 -40.84 -2.96 3.21
C LYS A 2 -40.71 -2.79 1.69
N LYS A 3 -41.19 -1.66 1.14
CA LYS A 3 -41.05 -1.34 -0.28
C LYS A 3 -39.56 -1.09 -0.56
N GLU A 4 -39.00 -1.80 -1.54
CA GLU A 4 -37.66 -1.51 -2.04
C GLU A 4 -37.61 -0.07 -2.59
N PRO A 5 -36.50 0.65 -2.38
CA PRO A 5 -36.34 2.00 -2.88
C PRO A 5 -36.43 2.02 -4.41
N LYS A 6 -37.28 2.91 -4.95
CA LYS A 6 -37.45 3.08 -6.39
C LYS A 6 -36.21 3.74 -7.01
N ILE A 7 -35.75 3.20 -8.13
CA ILE A 7 -34.44 3.41 -8.76
C ILE A 7 -34.23 4.82 -9.38
N LYS A 8 -35.22 5.71 -9.41
CA LYS A 8 -35.13 6.97 -10.17
C LYS A 8 -35.79 8.16 -9.47
N SER A 9 -35.18 8.62 -8.39
CA SER A 9 -35.52 9.89 -7.78
C SER A 9 -34.23 10.71 -7.67
N ASN A 10 -34.22 11.91 -8.25
CA ASN A 10 -33.10 12.86 -8.18
C ASN A 10 -32.95 13.48 -6.76
N SER A 11 -33.71 12.99 -5.78
CA SER A 11 -33.55 13.38 -4.38
C SER A 11 -32.46 12.53 -3.74
N TYR A 12 -31.22 13.03 -3.78
CA TYR A 12 -30.06 12.47 -3.07
C TYR A 12 -30.26 12.37 -1.54
N ILE A 13 -31.29 13.05 -1.01
CA ILE A 13 -31.68 13.03 0.41
C ILE A 13 -32.48 11.76 0.74
N GLU A 14 -33.23 11.21 -0.23
CA GLU A 14 -34.15 10.09 -0.01
C GLU A 14 -33.67 8.78 -0.67
N HIS A 15 -32.76 8.85 -1.64
CA HIS A 15 -32.23 7.69 -2.36
C HIS A 15 -30.73 7.81 -2.64
N LEU A 16 -30.02 6.68 -2.51
CA LEU A 16 -28.66 6.55 -3.02
C LEU A 16 -28.76 6.31 -4.54
N PRO A 17 -28.30 7.23 -5.39
CA PRO A 17 -28.31 7.00 -6.84
C PRO A 17 -27.38 5.84 -7.17
N ILE A 18 -27.90 4.87 -7.92
CA ILE A 18 -27.09 3.79 -8.49
C ILE A 18 -26.46 4.33 -9.78
N PRO A 19 -25.14 4.25 -9.95
CA PRO A 19 -24.48 4.72 -11.16
C PRO A 19 -24.94 3.93 -12.40
N ASP A 20 -25.04 4.62 -13.54
CA ASP A 20 -25.40 4.00 -14.83
C ASP A 20 -24.28 3.10 -15.40
N GLU A 21 -23.04 3.32 -14.97
CA GLU A 21 -21.84 2.58 -15.36
C GLU A 21 -20.84 2.52 -14.20
N ILE A 22 -20.18 1.38 -14.02
CA ILE A 22 -19.07 1.21 -13.06
C ILE A 22 -17.83 0.77 -13.81
N ILE A 23 -16.70 1.37 -13.45
CA ILE A 23 -15.37 1.01 -13.94
C ILE A 23 -14.58 0.31 -12.84
N ALA A 24 -14.16 -0.92 -13.10
CA ALA A 24 -13.47 -1.79 -12.15
C ALA A 24 -11.97 -1.90 -12.45
N GLU A 25 -11.13 -1.81 -11.42
CA GLU A 25 -9.66 -1.85 -11.55
C GLU A 25 -9.11 -3.21 -12.00
N ASN A 26 -9.84 -4.30 -11.73
CA ASN A 26 -9.44 -5.66 -12.10
C ASN A 26 -10.66 -6.59 -12.22
N ILE A 27 -10.43 -7.82 -12.67
CA ILE A 27 -11.47 -8.84 -12.91
C ILE A 27 -12.20 -9.21 -11.61
N TYR A 28 -11.50 -9.33 -10.49
CA TYR A 28 -12.13 -9.66 -9.21
C TYR A 28 -13.05 -8.54 -8.71
N ALA A 29 -12.59 -7.28 -8.80
CA ALA A 29 -13.42 -6.13 -8.46
C ALA A 29 -14.66 -6.06 -9.37
N LYS A 30 -14.50 -6.35 -10.68
CA LYS A 30 -15.62 -6.44 -11.62
C LYS A 30 -16.65 -7.48 -11.16
N GLN A 31 -16.20 -8.67 -10.79
CA GLN A 31 -17.07 -9.74 -10.29
C GLN A 31 -17.85 -9.32 -9.03
N VAL A 32 -17.19 -8.66 -8.07
CA VAL A 32 -17.86 -8.16 -6.85
C VAL A 32 -19.00 -7.19 -7.17
N TYR A 33 -18.83 -6.32 -8.17
CA TYR A 33 -19.90 -5.43 -8.61
C TYR A 33 -21.02 -6.19 -9.35
N GLU A 34 -20.68 -7.14 -10.22
CA GLU A 34 -21.66 -7.96 -10.94
C GLU A 34 -22.52 -8.81 -9.98
N ASP A 35 -21.89 -9.44 -8.98
CA ASP A 35 -22.58 -10.17 -7.91
C ASP A 35 -23.47 -9.25 -7.06
N GLY A 36 -23.09 -7.98 -6.94
CA GLY A 36 -23.88 -6.91 -6.31
C GLY A 36 -25.08 -6.42 -7.15
N ASN A 37 -25.38 -7.04 -8.30
CA ASN A 37 -26.40 -6.63 -9.27
C ASN A 37 -26.19 -5.23 -9.88
N PHE A 38 -24.96 -4.71 -9.84
CA PHE A 38 -24.64 -3.50 -10.58
C PHE A 38 -24.66 -3.80 -12.09
N LYS A 39 -25.16 -2.83 -12.87
CA LYS A 39 -25.25 -2.95 -14.32
C LYS A 39 -24.08 -2.23 -14.99
N ASN A 40 -23.74 -2.66 -16.21
CA ASN A 40 -22.71 -2.03 -17.04
C ASN A 40 -21.35 -1.89 -16.34
N VAL A 41 -20.85 -2.99 -15.76
CA VAL A 41 -19.52 -3.01 -15.13
C VAL A 41 -18.45 -3.25 -16.20
N LYS A 42 -17.63 -2.23 -16.46
CA LYS A 42 -16.51 -2.29 -17.40
C LYS A 42 -15.20 -2.46 -16.67
N LEU A 43 -14.29 -3.23 -17.27
CA LEU A 43 -12.91 -3.30 -16.79
C LEU A 43 -12.18 -2.04 -17.27
N MET A 44 -11.38 -1.42 -16.41
CA MET A 44 -10.50 -0.32 -16.79
C MET A 44 -9.38 -0.82 -17.71
N ASP A 45 -9.04 -0.03 -18.73
CA ASP A 45 -7.87 -0.30 -19.58
C ASP A 45 -6.56 -0.06 -18.81
N GLU A 46 -6.55 0.93 -17.92
CA GLU A 46 -5.45 1.22 -17.00
C GLU A 46 -5.98 1.72 -15.64
N ILE A 47 -5.21 1.48 -14.57
CA ILE A 47 -5.56 1.94 -13.22
C ILE A 47 -5.07 3.39 -13.07
N TYR A 48 -5.95 4.36 -13.36
CA TYR A 48 -5.60 5.80 -13.38
C TYR A 48 -4.92 6.32 -12.11
N ARG A 49 -5.25 5.77 -10.93
CA ARG A 49 -4.60 6.20 -9.67
C ARG A 49 -3.11 5.87 -9.63
N LEU A 50 -2.61 5.02 -10.52
CA LEU A 50 -1.21 4.62 -10.64
C LEU A 50 -0.47 5.43 -11.72
N ASP A 51 -1.15 6.26 -12.51
CA ASP A 51 -0.53 7.04 -13.59
C ASP A 51 0.59 7.95 -13.10
N TYR A 52 0.51 8.43 -11.86
CA TYR A 52 1.54 9.26 -11.28
C TYR A 52 2.90 8.54 -11.19
N LEU A 53 2.93 7.21 -11.16
CA LEU A 53 4.15 6.41 -11.16
C LEU A 53 4.95 6.59 -12.45
N LYS A 54 4.29 6.89 -13.58
CA LYS A 54 4.93 7.19 -14.86
C LYS A 54 5.88 8.40 -14.76
N ASN A 55 5.66 9.28 -13.78
CA ASN A 55 6.45 10.49 -13.53
C ASN A 55 7.52 10.31 -12.44
N VAL A 56 7.69 9.10 -11.87
CA VAL A 56 8.71 8.85 -10.85
C VAL A 56 10.04 8.55 -11.52
N ASP A 57 10.95 9.52 -11.50
CA ASP A 57 12.32 9.34 -11.98
C ASP A 57 13.11 8.41 -11.04
N ARG A 58 13.72 7.36 -11.59
CA ARG A 58 14.55 6.38 -10.87
C ARG A 58 16.01 6.36 -11.32
N ASN A 59 16.50 7.40 -11.99
CA ASN A 59 17.89 7.44 -12.46
C ASN A 59 18.91 7.56 -11.30
N ASN A 60 18.49 7.98 -10.11
CA ASN A 60 19.36 8.26 -8.96
C ASN A 60 19.03 7.38 -7.74
N ILE A 61 19.10 6.06 -7.90
CA ILE A 61 18.89 5.11 -6.81
C ILE A 61 20.06 5.20 -5.82
N LEU A 62 19.74 5.41 -4.55
CA LEU A 62 20.71 5.47 -3.46
C LEU A 62 20.83 4.07 -2.82
N PRO A 63 22.01 3.42 -2.88
CA PRO A 63 22.23 2.17 -2.15
C PRO A 63 21.98 2.32 -0.66
N GLN A 64 21.64 1.23 0.02
CA GLN A 64 21.43 1.21 1.48
C GLN A 64 20.33 2.19 1.95
N THR A 65 19.35 2.46 1.10
CA THR A 65 18.16 3.23 1.48
C THR A 65 16.90 2.37 1.38
N VAL A 66 16.10 2.37 2.44
CA VAL A 66 14.91 1.54 2.56
C VAL A 66 13.73 2.42 2.94
N LEU A 67 12.64 2.36 2.17
CA LEU A 67 11.37 2.94 2.57
C LEU A 67 10.56 1.89 3.33
N VAL A 68 10.12 2.25 4.54
CA VAL A 68 9.23 1.42 5.35
C VAL A 68 7.86 2.09 5.40
N ALA A 69 6.85 1.45 4.82
CA ALA A 69 5.48 1.95 4.78
C ALA A 69 4.53 0.97 5.47
N ALA A 70 4.05 1.35 6.65
CA ALA A 70 3.10 0.54 7.41
C ALA A 70 1.65 0.95 7.10
N ALA A 71 0.73 -0.01 7.13
CA ALA A 71 -0.69 0.31 7.17
C ALA A 71 -1.06 1.07 8.46
N MET A 72 -2.26 1.68 8.47
CA MET A 72 -2.69 2.65 9.50
C MET A 72 -2.44 2.21 10.95
N HIS A 73 -2.56 0.92 11.28
CA HIS A 73 -2.40 0.42 12.66
C HIS A 73 -1.19 -0.49 12.85
N ASP A 74 -0.38 -0.69 11.81
CA ASP A 74 0.67 -1.71 11.80
C ASP A 74 2.03 -1.14 12.20
N GLY A 75 2.19 0.19 12.15
CA GLY A 75 3.48 0.85 12.31
C GLY A 75 4.23 0.50 13.59
N LYS A 76 3.52 0.27 14.71
CA LYS A 76 4.15 -0.13 15.97
C LYS A 76 4.71 -1.55 15.90
N GLN A 77 3.94 -2.49 15.39
CA GLN A 77 4.36 -3.90 15.32
C GLN A 77 5.48 -4.07 14.29
N LEU A 78 5.34 -3.43 13.13
CA LEU A 78 6.39 -3.42 12.10
C LEU A 78 7.69 -2.81 12.62
N PHE A 79 7.62 -1.69 13.35
CA PHE A 79 8.81 -1.09 13.95
C PHE A 79 9.46 -2.02 14.98
N SER A 80 8.68 -2.65 15.86
CA SER A 80 9.21 -3.61 16.84
C SER A 80 9.90 -4.78 16.15
N TYR A 81 9.33 -5.31 15.08
CA TYR A 81 9.91 -6.40 14.29
C TYR A 81 11.25 -6.00 13.64
N LEU A 82 11.30 -4.80 13.05
CA LEU A 82 12.49 -4.33 12.34
C LEU A 82 13.58 -3.72 13.25
N LYS A 83 13.28 -3.52 14.54
CA LYS A 83 14.17 -2.78 15.45
C LYS A 83 15.58 -3.37 15.50
N ASP A 84 15.70 -4.69 15.64
CA ASP A 84 17.00 -5.36 15.76
C ASP A 84 17.78 -5.33 14.44
N GLU A 85 17.09 -5.41 13.31
CA GLU A 85 17.69 -5.24 11.98
C GLU A 85 18.25 -3.82 11.80
N MET A 86 17.52 -2.81 12.24
CA MET A 86 17.96 -1.41 12.15
C MET A 86 19.15 -1.11 13.05
N ILE A 87 19.25 -1.78 14.19
CA ILE A 87 20.39 -1.66 15.12
C ILE A 87 21.64 -2.34 14.52
N LYS A 88 21.47 -3.50 13.87
CA LYS A 88 22.57 -4.27 13.27
C LYS A 88 23.11 -3.64 11.98
N ASN A 89 22.26 -2.99 11.19
CA ASN A 89 22.61 -2.42 9.88
C ASN A 89 22.60 -0.88 9.94
N ARG A 90 23.59 -0.30 10.63
CA ARG A 90 23.67 1.16 10.89
C ARG A 90 23.96 1.99 9.64
N GLU A 91 24.57 1.38 8.64
CA GLU A 91 24.84 1.96 7.32
C GLU A 91 23.56 2.13 6.48
N VAL A 92 22.53 1.35 6.76
CA VAL A 92 21.25 1.41 6.03
C VAL A 92 20.36 2.50 6.61
N LYS A 93 19.93 3.43 5.75
CA LYS A 93 18.96 4.48 6.08
C LYS A 93 17.54 3.98 5.88
N TYR A 94 16.77 3.94 6.96
CA TYR A 94 15.36 3.55 6.96
C TYR A 94 14.46 4.77 7.03
N TYR A 95 13.71 5.04 5.96
CA TYR A 95 12.70 6.08 5.87
C TYR A 95 11.34 5.52 6.30
N PHE A 96 10.88 5.82 7.51
CA PHE A 96 9.58 5.36 8.00
C PHE A 96 8.46 6.32 7.65
N LYS A 97 7.55 5.88 6.78
CA LYS A 97 6.34 6.62 6.42
C LYS A 97 5.16 6.14 7.27
N PHE A 98 4.90 6.88 8.34
CA PHE A 98 3.73 6.65 9.20
C PHE A 98 2.47 7.27 8.64
N HIS A 99 1.35 6.57 8.75
CA HIS A 99 0.04 7.12 8.44
C HIS A 99 -0.21 8.44 9.22
N PRO A 100 -0.76 9.50 8.58
CA PRO A 100 -0.94 10.81 9.21
C PRO A 100 -1.69 10.81 10.54
N LYS A 101 -2.62 9.86 10.71
CA LYS A 101 -3.45 9.72 11.91
C LYS A 101 -2.72 9.06 13.10
N VAL A 102 -1.51 8.55 12.94
CA VAL A 102 -0.75 7.87 14.01
C VAL A 102 0.30 8.81 14.58
N LYS A 103 0.04 9.37 15.77
CA LYS A 103 0.97 10.28 16.47
C LYS A 103 1.97 9.53 17.36
N ASP A 104 1.50 8.58 18.16
CA ASP A 104 2.30 7.94 19.22
C ASP A 104 3.53 7.15 18.74
N VAL A 105 3.45 6.57 17.53
CA VAL A 105 4.54 5.75 16.98
C VAL A 105 5.65 6.64 16.43
N ARG A 106 5.31 7.79 15.81
CA ARG A 106 6.28 8.76 15.29
C ARG A 106 7.22 9.23 16.38
N GLU A 107 6.68 9.58 17.54
CA GLU A 107 7.47 10.06 18.67
C GLU A 107 8.41 8.99 19.24
N LYS A 108 7.96 7.73 19.30
CA LYS A 108 8.78 6.61 19.77
C LYS A 108 9.93 6.32 18.81
N VAL A 109 9.70 6.36 17.51
CA VAL A 109 10.74 6.15 16.49
C VAL A 109 11.79 7.25 16.53
N ILE A 110 11.37 8.52 16.61
CA ILE A 110 12.28 9.67 16.75
C ILE A 110 13.10 9.56 18.04
N LYS A 111 12.53 9.05 19.13
CA LYS A 111 13.22 8.89 20.42
C LYS A 111 14.18 7.69 20.48
N LEU A 112 13.94 6.62 19.72
CA LEU A 112 14.63 5.33 19.87
C LEU A 112 15.81 5.09 18.91
N ASN A 113 15.94 5.83 17.81
CA ASN A 113 17.05 5.65 16.86
C ASN A 113 17.42 6.97 16.18
N LYS A 114 18.59 7.52 16.50
CA LYS A 114 19.01 8.83 15.99
C LYS A 114 19.80 8.81 14.69
N ASP A 115 20.48 7.71 14.35
CA ASP A 115 21.52 7.81 13.30
C ASP A 115 21.07 7.30 11.92
N ASN A 116 20.22 6.27 11.86
CA ASN A 116 19.88 5.59 10.60
C ASN A 116 18.36 5.38 10.37
N VAL A 117 17.50 5.92 11.22
CA VAL A 117 16.04 5.86 11.07
C VAL A 117 15.47 7.28 10.95
N ILE A 118 14.74 7.54 9.87
CA ILE A 118 14.29 8.88 9.47
C ILE A 118 12.77 8.87 9.32
N SER A 119 12.07 9.86 9.91
CA SER A 119 10.64 10.05 9.67
C SER A 119 10.40 10.57 8.25
N ALA A 120 9.69 9.80 7.43
CA ALA A 120 9.46 10.09 6.04
C ALA A 120 8.25 11.04 5.83
N ASN A 121 8.50 12.35 5.91
CA ASN A 121 7.45 13.39 5.90
C ASN A 121 7.08 13.91 4.49
N GLN A 122 7.98 13.80 3.50
CA GLN A 122 7.70 14.18 2.11
C GLN A 122 6.65 13.29 1.40
N HIS A 123 6.24 13.69 0.20
CA HIS A 123 5.35 12.91 -0.66
C HIS A 123 5.96 11.53 -0.99
N LEU A 124 5.11 10.53 -1.26
CA LEU A 124 5.57 9.16 -1.50
C LEU A 124 6.52 9.07 -2.71
N THR A 125 6.23 9.81 -3.78
CA THR A 125 7.05 9.90 -5.01
C THR A 125 8.50 10.27 -4.72
N HIS A 126 8.75 11.15 -3.74
CA HIS A 126 10.10 11.52 -3.36
C HIS A 126 10.92 10.33 -2.85
N TYR A 127 10.33 9.47 -2.01
CA TYR A 127 11.05 8.31 -1.52
C TYR A 127 11.17 7.23 -2.59
N LEU A 128 10.08 7.00 -3.32
CA LEU A 128 10.10 6.05 -4.42
C LEU A 128 11.15 6.42 -5.46
N SER A 129 11.50 7.69 -5.70
CA SER A 129 12.49 8.06 -6.71
C SER A 129 13.92 7.55 -6.44
N PHE A 130 14.29 7.33 -5.17
CA PHE A 130 15.68 7.02 -4.83
C PHE A 130 15.88 5.75 -3.99
N VAL A 131 14.83 5.19 -3.36
CA VAL A 131 15.03 4.06 -2.45
C VAL A 131 15.42 2.79 -3.17
N SER A 132 16.33 2.03 -2.56
CA SER A 132 16.82 0.75 -3.08
C SER A 132 15.92 -0.44 -2.75
N LYS A 133 15.07 -0.32 -1.71
CA LYS A 133 14.15 -1.37 -1.26
C LYS A 133 12.94 -0.76 -0.55
N VAL A 134 11.81 -1.46 -0.61
CA VAL A 134 10.59 -1.12 0.12
C VAL A 134 10.20 -2.25 1.07
N ILE A 135 9.87 -1.93 2.32
CA ILE A 135 9.31 -2.86 3.31
C ILE A 135 7.90 -2.40 3.66
N VAL A 136 6.92 -3.30 3.56
CA VAL A 136 5.50 -2.99 3.81
C VAL A 136 4.81 -4.07 4.62
N THR A 137 3.69 -3.71 5.24
CA THR A 137 2.66 -4.70 5.62
C THR A 137 1.63 -4.79 4.50
N GLN A 138 0.34 -4.65 4.82
CA GLN A 138 -0.76 -4.51 3.85
C GLN A 138 -0.87 -3.05 3.36
N SER A 139 0.08 -2.59 2.56
CA SER A 139 0.07 -1.22 2.00
C SER A 139 0.15 -1.24 0.48
N SER A 140 -0.68 -0.43 -0.19
CA SER A 140 -0.63 -0.25 -1.65
C SER A 140 0.74 0.22 -2.14
N VAL A 141 1.50 0.89 -1.26
CA VAL A 141 2.88 1.32 -1.50
C VAL A 141 3.76 0.16 -1.96
N GLY A 142 3.53 -1.06 -1.46
CA GLY A 142 4.28 -2.23 -1.88
C GLY A 142 4.03 -2.54 -3.36
N TYR A 143 2.77 -2.53 -3.78
CA TYR A 143 2.41 -2.79 -5.17
C TYR A 143 2.93 -1.67 -6.10
N GLU A 144 2.83 -0.43 -5.67
CA GLU A 144 3.37 0.74 -6.39
C GLU A 144 4.91 0.65 -6.55
N ALA A 145 5.62 0.21 -5.51
CA ALA A 145 7.05 -0.04 -5.54
C ALA A 145 7.42 -1.20 -6.48
N TYR A 146 6.64 -2.27 -6.46
CA TYR A 146 6.81 -3.41 -7.36
C TYR A 146 6.68 -3.00 -8.84
N LEU A 147 5.67 -2.21 -9.18
CA LEU A 147 5.49 -1.69 -10.55
C LEU A 147 6.65 -0.81 -11.02
N LEU A 148 7.35 -0.16 -10.09
CA LEU A 148 8.56 0.63 -10.33
C LEU A 148 9.85 -0.22 -10.39
N GLY A 149 9.76 -1.54 -10.29
CA GLY A 149 10.90 -2.45 -10.28
C GLY A 149 11.73 -2.41 -8.99
N ILE A 150 11.17 -1.88 -7.89
CA ILE A 150 11.83 -1.85 -6.59
C ILE A 150 11.66 -3.20 -5.90
N PRO A 151 12.72 -3.80 -5.35
CA PRO A 151 12.57 -4.95 -4.46
C PRO A 151 11.65 -4.63 -3.27
N VAL A 152 10.64 -5.48 -3.06
CA VAL A 152 9.64 -5.33 -2.00
C VAL A 152 9.74 -6.49 -1.01
N ARG A 153 9.76 -6.15 0.28
CA ARG A 153 9.62 -7.10 1.37
C ARG A 153 8.28 -6.89 2.06
N VAL A 154 7.41 -7.88 1.97
CA VAL A 154 6.11 -7.88 2.64
C VAL A 154 6.27 -8.56 4.00
N VAL A 155 5.84 -7.88 5.04
CA VAL A 155 5.84 -8.38 6.41
C VAL A 155 4.40 -8.67 6.80
N SER A 156 4.04 -9.95 6.87
CA SER A 156 2.72 -10.42 7.27
C SER A 156 2.64 -10.56 8.79
N LEU A 157 1.88 -9.67 9.42
CA LEU A 157 1.75 -9.62 10.87
C LEU A 157 0.82 -10.72 11.41
N PRO A 158 1.08 -11.26 12.62
CA PRO A 158 0.28 -12.34 13.19
C PRO A 158 -1.15 -11.87 13.47
N ASN A 159 -2.10 -12.79 13.30
CA ASN A 159 -3.53 -12.57 13.54
C ASN A 159 -4.15 -11.42 12.73
N LYS A 160 -3.52 -11.05 11.60
CA LYS A 160 -4.09 -10.12 10.63
C LYS A 160 -4.11 -10.79 9.27
N ILE A 161 -5.26 -10.72 8.61
CA ILE A 161 -5.34 -11.02 7.19
C ILE A 161 -4.53 -9.94 6.47
N ASN A 162 -3.67 -10.37 5.56
CA ASN A 162 -2.87 -9.47 4.74
C ASN A 162 -3.42 -9.53 3.32
N ASP A 163 -4.21 -8.53 2.96
CA ASP A 163 -4.87 -8.45 1.64
C ASP A 163 -3.95 -7.78 0.59
N SER A 164 -2.63 -7.88 0.75
CA SER A 164 -1.69 -7.33 -0.22
C SER A 164 -1.72 -8.18 -1.51
N PRO A 165 -1.92 -7.58 -2.69
CA PRO A 165 -1.90 -8.32 -3.96
C PRO A 165 -0.51 -8.93 -4.26
N LEU A 166 0.53 -8.50 -3.54
CA LEU A 166 1.87 -9.06 -3.67
C LEU A 166 1.98 -10.49 -3.14
N LEU A 167 1.10 -10.92 -2.24
CA LEU A 167 1.12 -12.30 -1.74
C LEU A 167 0.74 -13.31 -2.84
N ASP A 168 -0.29 -12.98 -3.62
CA ASP A 168 -0.73 -13.79 -4.75
C ASP A 168 0.33 -13.82 -5.87
N MET A 169 1.06 -12.72 -6.06
CA MET A 169 2.12 -12.66 -7.07
C MET A 169 3.34 -13.53 -6.72
N VAL A 170 3.67 -13.68 -5.44
CA VAL A 170 4.80 -14.51 -5.00
C VAL A 170 4.52 -15.99 -5.28
N SER A 171 3.30 -16.45 -5.02
CA SER A 171 2.90 -17.84 -5.28
C SER A 171 2.85 -18.18 -6.77
N GLU A 172 2.53 -17.20 -7.62
CA GLU A 172 2.37 -17.42 -9.05
C GLU A 172 3.67 -17.31 -9.87
N SER A 173 4.66 -16.51 -9.44
CA SER A 173 5.72 -16.05 -10.36
C SER A 173 7.18 -16.24 -9.94
N ASN A 174 7.48 -16.88 -8.80
CA ASN A 174 8.88 -17.08 -8.32
C ASN A 174 9.70 -15.77 -8.36
N ASN A 175 9.03 -14.64 -8.14
CA ASN A 175 9.56 -13.33 -8.44
C ASN A 175 10.58 -12.92 -7.38
N LYS A 176 11.87 -12.92 -7.75
CA LYS A 176 12.98 -12.57 -6.86
C LYS A 176 12.93 -11.13 -6.33
N SER A 177 12.08 -10.28 -6.90
CA SER A 177 11.89 -8.91 -6.42
C SER A 177 10.94 -8.81 -5.22
N ILE A 178 10.19 -9.87 -4.88
CA ILE A 178 9.26 -9.88 -3.74
C ILE A 178 9.70 -10.94 -2.72
N THR A 179 9.86 -10.56 -1.45
CA THR A 179 10.07 -11.48 -0.33
C THR A 179 8.97 -11.33 0.70
N VAL A 180 8.54 -12.42 1.33
CA VAL A 180 7.47 -12.39 2.34
C VAL A 180 7.97 -12.99 3.65
N ASP A 181 7.80 -12.25 4.74
CA ASP A 181 8.02 -12.75 6.09
C ASP A 181 6.68 -12.98 6.77
N PHE A 182 6.52 -14.17 7.34
CA PHE A 182 5.40 -14.50 8.23
C PHE A 182 5.92 -14.47 9.67
N ILE A 183 5.30 -13.64 10.51
CA ILE A 183 5.66 -13.44 11.93
C ILE A 183 4.58 -13.97 12.85
#